data_AF-A0A5C7IBC0-F1
#
_entry.id   AF-A0A5C7IBC0-F1
#
_cell.length_a   1.000
_cell.length_b   1.000
_cell.length_c   1.000
_cell.angle_alpha   90.00
_cell.angle_beta   90.00
_cell.angle_gamma   90.00
#
_symmetry.space_group_name_H-M   'P 1'
#
loop_
_entity.id
_entity.type
_entity.pdbx_description
1 polymer ?
#
loop_
_entity_poly.entity_id
_entity_poly.type
_entity_poly.pdbx_seq_one_letter_code
_entity_poly.pdbx_strand_id
1 'polypeptide(L)'
;MEDIIGGHVWLGSICIFGRIWHILTKPFAWARRALVWSGEAYLSYSLGALSVFGFIACCFVWFNNTAYPSEFYGPTGPEASQDQRIGANVGSAQGPSGLGKYLMRSPTGEVIFGGETMRFWDLRAPCKKVNEAPDIGGVPLSICISEDVPVTGHLWHAGRDRAAAAGFEKGIDHDFEPVLSMTPLN
;
A
#
# COMPACT_ATOMS: atom_id res chain seq x y z
N MET A 1 -3.59 -12.52 16.58
CA MET A 1 -2.15 -12.86 16.68
C MET A 1 -1.84 -14.19 16.01
N GLU A 2 -2.68 -15.21 16.19
CA GLU A 2 -2.52 -16.52 15.56
C GLU A 2 -2.34 -16.44 14.04
N ASP A 3 -3.16 -15.64 13.34
CA ASP A 3 -3.06 -15.47 11.89
C ASP A 3 -1.74 -14.82 11.43
N ILE A 4 -1.23 -13.85 12.20
CA ILE A 4 0.05 -13.19 11.89
C ILE A 4 1.17 -14.22 11.99
N ILE A 5 1.20 -15.01 13.06
CA ILE A 5 2.21 -16.04 13.28
C ILE A 5 2.10 -17.13 12.20
N GLY A 6 0.90 -17.63 11.93
CA GLY A 6 0.65 -18.60 10.88
C GLY A 6 1.09 -18.13 9.50
N GLY A 7 0.82 -16.85 9.18
CA GLY A 7 1.28 -16.22 7.95
C GLY A 7 2.80 -16.18 7.81
N HIS A 8 3.54 -15.87 8.88
CA HIS A 8 5.00 -15.85 8.86
C HIS A 8 5.60 -17.26 8.72
N VAL A 9 5.01 -18.27 9.37
CA VAL A 9 5.43 -19.67 9.21
C VAL A 9 5.25 -20.12 7.75
N TRP A 10 4.12 -19.77 7.14
CA TRP A 10 3.83 -20.08 5.75
C TRP A 10 4.79 -19.37 4.78
N LEU A 11 4.98 -18.07 4.96
CA LEU A 11 5.91 -17.27 4.16
C LEU A 11 7.35 -17.79 4.28
N GLY A 12 7.80 -18.11 5.49
CA GLY A 12 9.12 -18.70 5.73
C GLY A 12 9.31 -20.03 4.98
N SER A 13 8.29 -20.89 5.02
CA SER A 13 8.29 -22.16 4.29
C SER A 13 8.41 -21.94 2.78
N ILE A 14 7.60 -21.04 2.21
CA ILE A 14 7.64 -20.69 0.77
C ILE A 14 9.00 -20.14 0.37
N CYS A 15 9.59 -19.24 1.17
CA CYS A 15 10.90 -18.67 0.88
C CYS A 15 12.02 -19.72 0.84
N ILE A 16 11.97 -20.72 1.73
CA ILE A 16 12.95 -21.83 1.75
C ILE A 16 12.79 -22.69 0.50
N PHE A 17 11.58 -23.16 0.22
CA PHE A 17 11.33 -23.98 -0.96
C PHE A 17 11.62 -23.23 -2.26
N GLY A 18 11.25 -21.95 -2.34
CA GLY A 18 11.54 -21.06 -3.47
C GLY A 18 13.03 -20.87 -3.69
N ARG A 19 13.83 -20.69 -2.62
CA ARG A 19 15.30 -20.61 -2.73
C ARG A 19 15.89 -21.90 -3.29
N ILE A 20 15.50 -23.06 -2.74
CA ILE A 20 16.00 -24.36 -3.20
C ILE A 20 15.64 -24.55 -4.68
N TRP A 21 14.41 -24.23 -5.06
CA TRP A 21 13.97 -24.26 -6.45
C TRP A 21 14.82 -23.38 -7.37
N HIS A 22 15.06 -22.12 -7.00
CA HIS A 22 15.89 -21.20 -7.80
C HIS A 22 17.37 -21.59 -7.89
N ILE A 23 17.90 -22.34 -6.92
CA ILE A 23 19.25 -22.90 -6.99
C ILE A 23 19.32 -24.07 -7.98
N LEU A 24 18.30 -24.94 -7.97
CA LEU A 24 18.31 -26.18 -8.74
C LEU A 24 17.84 -26.01 -10.20
N THR A 25 17.15 -24.91 -10.51
CA THR A 25 16.53 -24.71 -11.83
C THR A 25 17.19 -23.58 -12.62
N LYS A 26 17.13 -23.70 -13.95
CA LYS A 26 17.53 -22.63 -14.88
C LYS A 26 16.27 -21.91 -15.39
N PRO A 27 16.38 -20.62 -15.80
CA PRO A 27 15.23 -19.88 -16.28
C PRO A 27 14.60 -20.53 -17.52
N PHE A 28 13.30 -20.79 -17.44
CA PHE A 28 12.53 -21.38 -18.52
C PHE A 28 12.53 -20.52 -19.79
N ALA A 29 12.26 -21.14 -20.95
CA ALA A 29 12.33 -20.45 -22.24
C ALA A 29 11.35 -19.27 -22.36
N TRP A 30 10.19 -19.30 -21.71
CA TRP A 30 9.25 -18.18 -21.71
C TRP A 30 9.79 -17.01 -20.88
N ALA A 31 10.36 -17.27 -19.69
CA ALA A 31 10.91 -16.23 -18.82
C ALA A 31 12.10 -15.52 -19.49
N ARG A 32 12.95 -16.28 -20.18
CA ARG A 32 14.06 -15.73 -20.97
C ARG A 32 13.63 -14.75 -22.06
N ARG A 33 12.42 -14.93 -22.61
CA ARG A 33 11.87 -14.08 -23.68
C ARG A 33 11.11 -12.85 -23.14
N ALA A 34 10.62 -12.91 -21.91
CA ALA A 34 9.78 -11.85 -21.35
C ALA A 34 10.57 -10.76 -20.60
N LEU A 35 11.75 -11.09 -20.07
CA LEU A 35 12.53 -10.21 -19.19
C LEU A 35 13.83 -9.74 -19.85
N VAL A 36 14.34 -8.61 -19.37
CA VAL A 36 15.68 -8.11 -19.73
C VAL A 36 16.67 -8.63 -18.70
N TRP A 37 17.79 -9.19 -19.17
CA TRP A 37 18.79 -9.86 -18.34
C TRP A 37 20.03 -8.99 -18.16
N SER A 38 19.86 -7.84 -17.50
CA SER A 38 20.94 -6.89 -17.21
C SER A 38 20.99 -6.53 -15.73
N GLY A 39 22.13 -6.00 -15.27
CA GLY A 39 22.27 -5.48 -13.90
C GLY A 39 21.30 -4.34 -13.57
N GLU A 40 21.02 -3.47 -14.55
CA GLU A 40 20.08 -2.36 -14.38
C GLU A 40 18.62 -2.84 -14.33
N ALA A 41 18.28 -3.87 -15.10
CA ALA A 41 16.97 -4.52 -15.05
C ALA A 41 16.67 -5.05 -13.64
N TYR A 42 17.63 -5.76 -13.03
CA TYR A 42 17.46 -6.32 -11.68
C TYR A 42 17.30 -5.24 -10.62
N LEU A 43 18.03 -4.12 -10.73
CA LEU A 43 17.86 -2.96 -9.87
C LEU A 43 16.44 -2.39 -10.02
N SER A 44 15.98 -2.21 -11.26
CA SER A 44 14.63 -1.71 -11.54
C SER A 44 13.54 -2.63 -10.96
N TYR A 45 13.63 -3.95 -11.12
CA TYR A 45 12.65 -4.89 -10.56
C TYR A 45 12.60 -4.79 -9.02
N SER A 46 13.74 -4.59 -8.38
CA SER A 46 13.83 -4.44 -6.93
C SER A 46 13.25 -3.11 -6.45
N LEU A 47 13.48 -2.01 -7.18
CA LEU A 47 12.87 -0.70 -6.89
C LEU A 47 11.34 -0.75 -7.02
N GLY A 48 10.83 -1.44 -8.03
CA GLY A 48 9.39 -1.65 -8.21
C GLY A 48 8.77 -2.44 -7.05
N ALA A 49 9.46 -3.47 -6.56
CA ALA A 49 9.01 -4.22 -5.38
C ALA A 49 9.01 -3.38 -4.09
N LEU A 50 10.07 -2.58 -3.87
CA LEU A 50 10.17 -1.71 -2.70
C LEU A 50 9.05 -0.67 -2.66
N SER A 51 8.72 -0.07 -3.82
CA SER A 51 7.59 0.86 -3.95
C SER A 51 6.27 0.28 -3.45
N VAL A 52 5.99 -0.98 -3.79
CA VAL A 52 4.76 -1.66 -3.35
C VAL A 52 4.83 -1.97 -1.86
N PHE A 53 5.99 -2.38 -1.35
CA PHE A 53 6.17 -2.66 0.07
C PHE A 53 5.95 -1.44 0.95
N GLY A 54 6.46 -0.27 0.58
CA GLY A 54 6.24 0.92 1.38
C GLY A 54 4.84 1.49 1.25
N PHE A 55 4.17 1.35 0.09
CA PHE A 55 2.73 1.67 0.00
C PHE A 55 1.89 0.77 0.93
N ILE A 56 2.13 -0.54 0.91
CA ILE A 56 1.47 -1.48 1.82
C ILE A 56 1.76 -1.10 3.28
N ALA A 57 3.01 -0.77 3.61
CA ALA A 57 3.39 -0.35 4.95
C ALA A 57 2.68 0.94 5.38
N CYS A 58 2.56 1.94 4.51
CA CYS A 58 1.83 3.19 4.78
C CYS A 58 0.37 2.90 5.16
N CYS A 59 -0.32 2.05 4.42
CA CYS A 59 -1.69 1.62 4.76
C CYS A 59 -1.73 0.81 6.06
N PHE A 60 -0.77 -0.08 6.29
CA PHE A 60 -0.74 -0.95 7.48
C PHE A 60 -0.63 -0.14 8.76
N VAL A 61 0.29 0.83 8.81
CA VAL A 61 0.46 1.69 10.00
C VAL A 61 -0.74 2.62 10.22
N TRP A 62 -1.44 3.02 9.14
CA TRP A 62 -2.57 3.94 9.25
C TRP A 62 -3.84 3.28 9.82
N PHE A 63 -4.07 2.00 9.49
CA PHE A 63 -5.34 1.33 9.77
C PHE A 63 -5.24 0.15 10.73
N ASN A 64 -4.07 -0.50 10.86
CA ASN A 64 -3.97 -1.77 11.58
C ASN A 64 -3.58 -1.56 13.05
N ASN A 65 -4.55 -1.62 13.95
CA ASN A 65 -4.34 -1.55 15.40
C ASN A 65 -3.96 -2.90 16.06
N THR A 66 -3.85 -3.99 15.30
CA THR A 66 -3.49 -5.33 15.83
C THR A 66 -1.97 -5.53 15.87
N ALA A 67 -1.30 -5.21 14.76
CA ALA A 67 0.16 -5.22 14.65
C ALA A 67 0.77 -3.91 15.18
N TYR A 68 0.04 -2.80 15.09
CA TYR A 68 0.40 -1.50 15.68
C TYR A 68 -0.59 -1.14 16.79
N PRO A 69 -0.47 -1.75 17.98
CA PRO A 69 -1.35 -1.48 19.11
C PRO A 69 -1.36 0.00 19.49
N SER A 70 -2.56 0.57 19.64
CA SER A 70 -2.74 2.00 19.93
C SER A 70 -2.17 2.40 21.29
N GLU A 71 -2.02 1.45 22.24
CA GLU A 71 -1.35 1.70 23.52
C GLU A 71 0.12 2.13 23.37
N PHE A 72 0.77 1.76 22.28
CA PHE A 72 2.17 2.10 22.00
C PHE A 72 2.32 3.13 20.89
N TYR A 73 1.37 3.16 19.94
CA TYR A 73 1.44 3.96 18.72
C TYR A 73 0.35 5.05 18.61
N GLY A 74 -0.43 5.29 19.66
CA GLY A 74 -1.51 6.26 19.62
C GLY A 74 -2.74 5.75 18.86
N PRO A 75 -3.89 6.43 19.02
CA PRO A 75 -5.09 6.06 18.31
C PRO A 75 -4.92 6.32 16.81
N THR A 76 -5.39 5.38 15.98
CA THR A 76 -5.52 5.61 14.54
C THR A 76 -6.52 6.75 14.27
N GLY A 77 -6.43 7.39 13.09
CA GLY A 77 -7.39 8.45 12.70
C GLY A 77 -8.87 8.06 12.88
N PRO A 78 -9.29 6.85 12.47
CA PRO A 78 -10.61 6.31 12.79
C PRO A 78 -10.90 6.18 14.29
N GLU A 79 -9.96 5.68 15.11
CA GLU A 79 -10.13 5.51 16.56
C GLU A 79 -10.30 6.85 17.29
N ALA A 80 -9.48 7.85 16.94
CA ALA A 80 -9.57 9.18 17.52
C ALA A 80 -10.92 9.86 17.20
N SER A 81 -11.51 9.54 16.06
CA SER A 81 -12.79 10.13 15.64
C SER A 81 -14.00 9.58 16.41
N GLN A 82 -13.91 8.37 16.96
CA GLN A 82 -15.01 7.72 17.69
C GLN A 82 -15.01 7.99 19.20
N ASP A 83 -13.97 8.63 19.76
CA ASP A 83 -13.88 8.92 21.19
C ASP A 83 -14.73 10.14 21.59
N GLN A 84 -16.06 10.01 21.50
CA GLN A 84 -16.99 11.04 21.93
C GLN A 84 -17.48 10.79 23.36
N ARG A 85 -17.36 11.79 24.24
CA ARG A 85 -17.84 11.71 25.63
C ARG A 85 -19.36 11.77 25.67
N ILE A 86 -20.01 10.62 25.87
CA ILE A 86 -21.47 10.49 25.81
C ILE A 86 -22.10 10.80 27.18
N GLY A 87 -22.80 11.93 27.28
CA GLY A 87 -23.54 12.36 28.49
C GLY A 87 -25.02 12.68 28.24
N ALA A 88 -25.58 12.28 27.09
CA ALA A 88 -26.95 12.58 26.69
C ALA A 88 -27.69 11.32 26.21
N ASN A 89 -29.02 11.37 26.16
CA ASN A 89 -29.87 10.27 25.68
C ASN A 89 -29.66 10.06 24.16
N VAL A 90 -28.75 9.15 23.83
CA VAL A 90 -28.15 8.98 22.49
C VAL A 90 -29.07 8.36 21.45
N GLY A 91 -30.04 7.55 21.87
CA GLY A 91 -30.93 6.82 20.97
C GLY A 91 -32.04 7.67 20.35
N SER A 92 -32.38 8.82 20.95
CA SER A 92 -33.49 9.68 20.54
C SER A 92 -33.06 11.08 20.10
N ALA A 93 -31.76 11.38 20.13
CA ALA A 93 -31.27 12.70 19.74
C ALA A 93 -31.28 12.82 18.21
N GLN A 94 -32.16 13.66 17.67
CA GLN A 94 -32.18 13.99 16.25
C GLN A 94 -31.18 15.13 15.96
N GLY A 95 -30.39 14.97 14.91
CA GLY A 95 -29.43 15.97 14.44
C GLY A 95 -30.07 17.00 13.50
N PRO A 96 -29.36 18.11 13.19
CA PRO A 96 -29.88 19.18 12.32
C PRO A 96 -30.24 18.72 10.89
N SER A 97 -29.65 17.63 10.43
CA SER A 97 -29.89 17.01 9.12
C SER A 97 -31.06 16.01 9.11
N GLY A 98 -31.77 15.83 10.23
CA GLY A 98 -32.84 14.84 10.36
C GLY A 98 -32.37 13.41 10.64
N LEU A 99 -31.07 13.13 10.49
CA LEU A 99 -30.41 11.88 10.91
C LEU A 99 -30.19 11.86 12.44
N GLY A 100 -30.02 10.67 13.03
CA GLY A 100 -29.69 10.56 14.45
C GLY A 100 -28.34 11.22 14.76
N LYS A 101 -28.32 12.09 15.76
CA LYS A 101 -27.18 12.95 16.13
C LYS A 101 -25.96 12.14 16.58
N TYR A 102 -26.20 10.99 17.21
CA TYR A 102 -25.14 10.13 17.75
C TYR A 102 -25.14 8.73 17.14
N LEU A 103 -26.31 8.21 16.76
CA LEU A 103 -26.48 6.88 16.17
C LEU A 103 -27.34 6.96 14.92
N MET A 104 -26.97 6.21 13.90
CA MET A 104 -27.78 6.04 12.69
C MET A 104 -27.55 4.66 12.07
N ARG A 105 -28.20 4.38 10.93
CA ARG A 105 -28.05 3.11 10.22
C ARG A 105 -26.98 3.21 9.14
N SER A 106 -26.12 2.20 9.03
CA SER A 106 -25.22 2.03 7.89
C SER A 106 -26.01 1.70 6.62
N PRO A 107 -25.39 1.75 5.42
CA PRO A 107 -26.00 1.27 4.18
C PRO A 107 -26.48 -0.19 4.26
N THR A 108 -25.94 -0.99 5.19
CA THR A 108 -26.30 -2.40 5.43
C THR A 108 -27.23 -2.60 6.63
N GLY A 109 -27.66 -1.52 7.30
CA GLY A 109 -28.61 -1.56 8.41
C GLY A 109 -28.00 -1.75 9.81
N GLU A 110 -26.68 -1.76 9.94
CA GLU A 110 -25.99 -1.81 11.24
C GLU A 110 -26.13 -0.49 11.99
N VAL A 111 -26.13 -0.52 13.32
CA VAL A 111 -26.14 0.71 14.13
C VAL A 111 -24.73 1.26 14.19
N ILE A 112 -24.52 2.46 13.67
CA ILE A 112 -23.20 3.11 13.56
C ILE A 112 -23.24 4.52 14.16
N PHE A 113 -22.06 5.07 14.47
CA PHE A 113 -21.95 6.46 14.91
C PHE A 113 -22.40 7.43 13.81
N GLY A 114 -23.15 8.46 14.22
CA GLY A 114 -23.64 9.54 13.36
C GLY A 114 -22.62 10.67 13.17
N GLY A 115 -22.88 11.55 12.20
CA GLY A 115 -21.98 12.65 11.86
C GLY A 115 -20.85 12.24 10.90
N GLU A 116 -19.74 12.97 10.92
CA GLU A 116 -18.60 12.73 10.02
C GLU A 116 -17.90 11.38 10.27
N THR A 117 -18.11 10.78 11.43
CA THR A 117 -17.54 9.49 11.84
C THR A 117 -18.26 8.31 11.19
N MET A 118 -19.36 8.53 10.45
CA MET A 118 -20.04 7.48 9.68
C MET A 118 -19.11 6.77 8.69
N ARG A 119 -18.12 7.50 8.15
CA ARG A 119 -17.14 6.96 7.19
C ARG A 119 -16.18 5.94 7.80
N PHE A 120 -16.14 5.87 9.13
CA PHE A 120 -15.29 4.97 9.91
C PHE A 120 -16.10 3.88 10.61
N TRP A 121 -17.29 3.56 10.09
CA TRP A 121 -18.17 2.52 10.61
C TRP A 121 -17.54 1.11 10.64
N ASP A 122 -16.55 0.84 9.79
CA ASP A 122 -15.81 -0.43 9.76
C ASP A 122 -14.77 -0.60 10.89
N LEU A 123 -14.56 0.43 11.72
CA LEU A 123 -13.57 0.37 12.78
C LEU A 123 -13.91 -0.70 13.82
N ARG A 124 -12.89 -1.46 14.20
CA ARG A 124 -12.93 -2.41 15.32
C ARG A 124 -11.74 -2.13 16.23
N ALA A 125 -12.02 -1.57 17.40
CA ALA A 125 -11.00 -1.24 18.38
C ALA A 125 -11.40 -1.76 19.76
N PRO A 126 -10.45 -2.30 20.55
CA PRO A 126 -10.68 -2.54 21.97
C PRO A 126 -11.07 -1.22 22.67
N CYS A 127 -12.09 -1.24 23.53
CA CYS A 127 -12.72 -0.06 24.15
C CYS A 127 -11.86 0.69 25.20
N LYS A 128 -10.53 0.62 25.11
CA LYS A 128 -9.63 1.32 26.05
C LYS A 128 -9.19 2.66 25.47
N LYS A 129 -9.47 3.72 26.24
CA LYS A 129 -8.92 5.06 25.98
C LYS A 129 -7.42 5.02 26.16
N VAL A 130 -6.70 5.39 25.13
CA VAL A 130 -5.25 5.59 25.17
C VAL A 130 -5.03 7.06 25.49
N ASN A 131 -4.62 7.36 26.73
CA ASN A 131 -4.32 8.73 27.16
C ASN A 131 -2.82 9.05 27.17
N GLU A 132 -1.94 8.15 26.72
CA GLU A 132 -0.50 8.24 27.01
C GLU A 132 0.44 7.82 25.86
N ALA A 133 -0.08 7.46 24.68
CA ALA A 133 0.77 7.02 23.58
C ALA A 133 1.22 8.20 22.68
N PRO A 134 2.46 8.16 22.15
CA PRO A 134 2.98 9.19 21.26
C PRO A 134 2.19 9.22 19.94
N ASP A 135 1.88 10.43 19.46
CA ASP A 135 1.25 10.65 18.16
C ASP A 135 2.25 10.35 17.03
N ILE A 136 2.15 9.15 16.44
CA ILE A 136 2.92 8.77 15.25
C ILE A 136 2.25 9.16 13.93
N GLY A 137 1.30 10.11 13.93
CA GLY A 137 0.58 10.56 12.73
C GLY A 137 1.47 11.02 11.57
N GLY A 138 2.73 11.38 11.82
CA GLY A 138 3.72 11.71 10.78
C GLY A 138 4.41 10.52 10.11
N VAL A 139 4.42 9.34 10.74
CA VAL A 139 5.10 8.14 10.21
C VAL A 139 4.48 7.66 8.89
N PRO A 140 3.15 7.53 8.78
CA PRO A 140 2.55 7.10 7.53
C PRO A 140 2.80 8.11 6.40
N LEU A 141 2.69 9.41 6.69
CA LEU A 141 2.98 10.45 5.72
C LEU A 141 4.44 10.37 5.24
N SER A 142 5.38 10.16 6.16
CA SER A 142 6.79 9.96 5.82
C SER A 142 7.02 8.74 4.94
N ILE A 143 6.35 7.62 5.22
CA ILE A 143 6.46 6.40 4.41
C ILE A 143 5.86 6.65 3.03
N CYS A 144 4.66 7.21 2.97
CA CYS A 144 3.99 7.51 1.71
C CYS A 144 4.82 8.47 0.82
N ILE A 145 5.48 9.49 1.39
CA ILE A 145 6.38 10.40 0.64
C ILE A 145 7.67 9.68 0.21
N SER A 146 8.21 8.77 1.03
CA SER A 146 9.43 8.05 0.66
C SER A 146 9.25 7.11 -0.53
N GLU A 147 8.01 6.72 -0.88
CA GLU A 147 7.72 5.83 -2.01
C GLU A 147 7.83 6.48 -3.38
N ASP A 148 7.76 7.81 -3.48
CA ASP A 148 7.87 8.50 -4.77
C ASP A 148 9.24 8.25 -5.43
N VAL A 149 10.28 8.09 -4.61
CA VAL A 149 11.66 7.85 -5.05
C VAL A 149 11.82 6.46 -5.69
N PRO A 150 11.47 5.33 -5.06
CA PRO A 150 11.57 4.02 -5.69
C PRO A 150 10.62 3.84 -6.87
N VAL A 151 9.43 4.45 -6.88
CA VAL A 151 8.53 4.44 -8.07
C VAL A 151 9.22 5.09 -9.25
N THR A 152 9.69 6.32 -9.06
CA THR A 152 10.35 7.09 -10.12
C THR A 152 11.64 6.39 -10.57
N GLY A 153 12.41 5.86 -9.62
CA GLY A 153 13.61 5.08 -9.91
C GLY A 153 13.32 3.81 -10.71
N HIS A 154 12.23 3.09 -10.39
CA HIS A 154 11.80 1.91 -11.14
C HIS A 154 11.51 2.27 -12.60
N LEU A 155 10.66 3.28 -12.84
CA LEU A 155 10.28 3.75 -14.17
C LEU A 155 11.50 4.20 -14.98
N TRP A 156 12.39 4.97 -14.35
CA TRP A 156 13.60 5.48 -14.96
C TRP A 156 14.53 4.34 -15.40
N HIS A 157 14.90 3.45 -14.46
CA HIS A 157 15.82 2.35 -14.75
C HIS A 157 15.22 1.30 -15.68
N ALA A 158 13.92 1.00 -15.57
CA ALA A 158 13.23 0.08 -16.49
C ALA A 158 13.25 0.60 -17.93
N GLY A 159 12.95 1.90 -18.10
CA GLY A 159 12.93 2.53 -19.41
C GLY A 159 14.32 2.60 -20.04
N ARG A 160 15.31 3.06 -19.26
CA ARG A 160 16.70 3.16 -19.71
C ARG A 160 17.27 1.80 -20.08
N ASP A 161 17.05 0.78 -19.26
CA ASP A 161 17.52 -0.58 -19.52
C ASP A 161 16.91 -1.19 -20.79
N ARG A 162 15.61 -0.96 -21.04
CA ARG A 162 14.98 -1.40 -22.30
C ARG A 162 15.56 -0.68 -23.51
N ALA A 163 15.79 0.63 -23.41
CA ALA A 163 16.44 1.39 -24.47
C ALA A 163 17.88 0.94 -24.72
N ALA A 164 18.60 0.58 -23.66
CA ALA A 164 19.95 0.03 -23.69
C ALA A 164 20.00 -1.32 -24.38
N ALA A 165 19.13 -2.25 -23.96
CA ALA A 165 19.03 -3.58 -24.54
C ALA A 165 18.65 -3.56 -26.03
N ALA A 166 17.90 -2.54 -26.46
CA ALA A 166 17.52 -2.32 -27.85
C ALA A 166 18.51 -1.42 -28.64
N GLY A 167 19.53 -0.86 -27.99
CA GLY A 167 20.64 -0.14 -28.64
C GLY A 167 20.39 1.34 -28.97
N PHE A 168 19.32 1.96 -28.47
CA PHE A 168 18.97 3.36 -28.77
C PHE A 168 19.03 4.30 -27.55
N GLU A 169 19.66 3.88 -26.45
CA GLU A 169 19.80 4.67 -25.22
C GLU A 169 20.48 6.05 -25.42
N LYS A 170 21.34 6.18 -26.44
CA LYS A 170 22.16 7.38 -26.71
C LYS A 170 21.54 8.32 -27.75
N GLY A 171 20.40 7.96 -28.31
CA GLY A 171 19.75 8.73 -29.37
C GLY A 171 19.32 7.85 -30.54
N ILE A 172 18.66 8.50 -31.50
CA ILE A 172 18.17 7.88 -32.74
C ILE A 172 19.30 7.95 -33.78
N ASP A 173 19.43 6.87 -34.57
CA ASP A 173 20.34 6.87 -35.72
C ASP A 173 19.79 7.81 -36.81
N HIS A 174 20.61 8.80 -37.18
CA HIS A 174 20.26 9.78 -38.21
C HIS A 174 20.07 9.15 -39.60
N ASP A 175 20.73 8.01 -39.87
CA ASP A 175 20.64 7.32 -41.15
C ASP A 175 19.46 6.31 -41.17
N PHE A 176 18.96 5.90 -40.00
CA PHE A 176 17.92 4.88 -39.85
C PHE A 176 16.83 5.29 -38.85
N GLU A 177 16.19 6.43 -39.09
CA GLU A 177 15.08 6.91 -38.26
C GLU A 177 13.81 6.05 -38.46
N PRO A 178 13.31 5.33 -37.45
CA PRO A 178 12.19 4.37 -37.62
C PRO A 178 10.90 5.03 -38.09
N VAL A 179 10.64 6.26 -37.65
CA VAL A 179 9.41 7.01 -37.98
C VAL A 179 9.33 7.31 -39.48
N LEU A 180 10.46 7.55 -40.15
CA LEU A 180 10.50 7.81 -41.60
C LEU A 180 10.16 6.57 -42.44
N SER A 181 10.25 5.38 -41.86
CA SER A 181 9.88 4.12 -42.52
C SER A 181 8.41 3.70 -42.31
N MET A 182 7.67 4.41 -41.47
CA MET A 182 6.26 4.11 -41.16
C MET A 182 5.30 4.78 -42.15
N THR A 183 4.13 4.17 -42.35
CA THR A 183 3.05 4.79 -43.11
C THR A 183 2.51 6.02 -42.39
N PRO A 184 2.24 7.14 -43.11
CA PRO A 184 1.58 8.31 -42.53
C PRO A 184 0.23 7.95 -41.92
N LEU A 185 -0.15 8.61 -40.83
CA LEU A 185 -1.40 8.34 -40.10
C LEU A 185 -2.65 8.99 -40.73
N ASN A 186 -2.51 9.67 -41.88
CA ASN A 186 -3.59 10.43 -42.54
C ASN A 186 -3.91 9.87 -43.92
#